data_AF-A0A3M1P3J8-F1
#
_entry.id   AF-A0A3M1P3J8-F1
#
_cell.length_a   1.000
_cell.length_b   1.000
_cell.length_c   1.000
_cell.angle_alpha   90.00
_cell.angle_beta   90.00
_cell.angle_gamma   90.00
#
_symmetry.space_group_name_H-M   'P 1'
#
loop_
_entity.id
_entity.type
_entity.pdbx_description
1 polymer ?
#
loop_
_entity_poly.entity_id
_entity_poly.type
_entity_poly.pdbx_seq_one_letter_code
_entity_poly.pdbx_strand_id
1 'polypeptide(L)' 'MCEFSHLHCHTQYSLLDGAARIKTLLGKAAALEMPAVAITDHGNLFGVPEFYTTAKKMG' A
#
# COMPACT_ATOMS: atom_id res chain seq x y z
N MET A 1 -22.73 4.73 -0.57
CA MET A 1 -21.45 4.17 -1.05
C MET A 1 -20.81 3.49 0.14
N CYS A 2 -20.42 2.22 0.07
CA CYS A 2 -19.68 1.59 1.19
C CYS A 2 -18.22 2.09 1.13
N GLU A 3 -17.74 2.65 2.24
CA GLU A 3 -16.32 2.93 2.40
C GLU A 3 -15.57 1.60 2.51
N PHE A 4 -14.48 1.46 1.75
CA PHE A 4 -13.69 0.25 1.71
C PHE A 4 -12.19 0.59 1.75
N SER A 5 -11.42 -0.20 2.48
CA SER A 5 -9.98 -0.05 2.61
C SER A 5 -9.31 -1.41 2.67
N HIS A 6 -8.28 -1.62 1.85
CA HIS A 6 -7.50 -2.84 1.91
C HIS A 6 -6.60 -2.82 3.15
N LEU A 7 -6.84 -3.76 4.07
CA LEU A 7 -6.04 -3.92 5.29
C LEU A 7 -5.03 -5.08 5.22
N HIS A 8 -5.08 -5.86 4.15
CA HIS A 8 -4.13 -6.95 3.86
C HIS A 8 -3.72 -6.83 2.40
N CYS A 9 -2.49 -6.38 2.16
CA CYS A 9 -1.95 -6.14 0.83
C CYS A 9 -0.43 -6.32 0.82
N HIS A 10 0.07 -7.06 -0.16
CA HIS A 10 1.50 -7.34 -0.31
C HIS A 10 2.11 -6.38 -1.34
N THR A 11 3.19 -5.70 -0.95
CA THR A 11 3.95 -4.80 -1.81
C THR A 11 5.12 -5.52 -2.48
N GLN A 12 5.87 -4.83 -3.33
CA GLN A 12 7.15 -5.26 -3.90
C GLN A 12 8.18 -5.75 -2.86
N TYR A 13 7.98 -5.48 -1.57
CA TYR A 13 8.83 -5.95 -0.47
C TYR A 13 8.45 -7.34 0.06
N SER A 14 7.33 -7.91 -0.37
CA SER A 14 7.10 -9.35 -0.30
C SER A 14 7.90 -10.02 -1.44
N LEU A 15 9.17 -10.33 -1.16
CA LEU A 15 10.20 -10.56 -2.18
C LEU A 15 9.90 -11.69 -3.18
N LEU A 16 9.07 -12.66 -2.79
CA LEU A 16 8.79 -13.85 -3.60
C LEU A 16 7.52 -13.73 -4.45
N ASP A 17 6.58 -12.87 -4.06
CA ASP A 17 5.21 -12.89 -4.58
C ASP A 17 4.51 -11.52 -4.66
N GLY A 18 5.06 -10.50 -4.01
CA GLY A 18 4.54 -9.15 -4.04
C GLY A 18 4.88 -8.39 -5.32
N ALA A 19 3.85 -8.04 -6.09
CA ALA A 19 4.02 -7.30 -7.36
C ALA A 19 3.65 -5.81 -7.26
N ALA A 20 2.98 -5.38 -6.18
CA ALA A 20 2.45 -4.02 -6.07
C ALA A 20 3.54 -3.03 -5.64
N ARG A 21 3.96 -2.14 -6.54
CA ARG A 21 4.86 -1.04 -6.16
C ARG A 21 4.13 0.00 -5.33
N ILE A 22 4.77 0.51 -4.28
CA ILE A 22 4.15 1.41 -3.29
C ILE A 22 3.49 2.63 -3.95
N LYS A 23 4.22 3.35 -4.82
CA LYS A 23 3.68 4.54 -5.49
C LYS A 23 2.46 4.24 -6.38
N THR A 24 2.48 3.13 -7.10
CA THR A 24 1.34 2.73 -7.95
C THR A 24 0.16 2.23 -7.14
N LEU A 25 0.42 1.50 -6.04
CA LEU A 25 -0.59 1.02 -5.10
C LEU A 25 -1.36 2.20 -4.50
N LEU A 26 -0.64 3.17 -3.94
CA LEU A 26 -1.21 4.37 -3.35
C LEU A 26 -1.98 5.22 -4.38
N GLY A 27 -1.42 5.40 -5.58
CA GLY A 27 -2.11 6.11 -6.66
C GLY A 27 -3.42 5.43 -7.08
N LYS A 28 -3.45 4.09 -7.10
CA LYS A 28 -4.68 3.34 -7.40
C LYS A 28 -5.71 3.48 -6.28
N ALA A 29 -5.29 3.43 -5.02
CA ALA A 29 -6.18 3.60 -3.88
C ALA A 29 -6.81 4.99 -3.84
N ALA A 30 -6.03 6.05 -4.09
CA ALA A 30 -6.54 7.41 -4.21
C ALA A 30 -7.54 7.55 -5.36
N ALA A 31 -7.26 6.96 -6.52
CA ALA A 31 -8.17 6.97 -7.68
C ALA A 31 -9.48 6.20 -7.45
N LEU A 32 -9.49 5.27 -6.48
CA LEU A 32 -10.67 4.51 -6.06
C LEU A 32 -11.34 5.14 -4.83
N GLU A 33 -10.91 6.33 -4.41
CA GLU A 33 -11.44 7.06 -3.24
C GLU A 33 -11.41 6.23 -1.94
N MET A 34 -10.42 5.35 -1.79
CA MET A 34 -10.24 4.58 -0.56
C MET A 34 -9.66 5.49 0.53
N PRO A 35 -10.27 5.58 1.74
CA PRO A 35 -9.79 6.47 2.80
C PRO A 35 -8.48 5.98 3.44
N ALA A 36 -8.18 4.69 3.38
CA ALA A 36 -6.95 4.11 3.91
C ALA A 36 -6.49 2.87 3.13
N VAL A 37 -5.20 2.55 3.27
CA VAL A 37 -4.58 1.30 2.79
C VAL A 37 -3.54 0.85 3.81
N ALA A 38 -3.46 -0.46 4.06
CA ALA A 38 -2.37 -1.08 4.80
C ALA A 38 -1.48 -1.92 3.89
N ILE A 39 -0.22 -2.07 4.31
CA ILE A 39 0.74 -3.01 3.73
C ILE A 39 1.06 -4.09 4.76
N THR A 40 1.05 -5.34 4.33
CA THR A 40 1.20 -6.53 5.17
C THR A 40 2.17 -7.50 4.49
N ASP A 41 3.41 -7.06 4.30
CA ASP A 41 4.41 -7.83 3.56
C ASP A 41 4.78 -9.16 4.24
N HIS A 42 5.21 -10.14 3.45
CA HIS A 42 5.54 -11.47 3.95
C HIS A 42 6.79 -11.44 4.85
N GLY A 43 6.55 -11.58 6.15
CA GLY A 43 7.59 -11.78 7.17
C GLY A 43 8.54 -10.60 7.35
N ASN A 44 8.22 -9.43 6.81
CA ASN A 44 9.10 -8.25 6.88
C ASN A 44 8.30 -6.93 6.84
N LEU A 45 9.02 -5.83 7.14
CA LEU A 45 8.50 -4.46 7.11
C LEU A 45 9.43 -3.52 6.32
N PHE A 46 10.16 -4.04 5.33
CA PHE A 46 11.18 -3.27 4.60
C PHE A 46 10.59 -2.09 3.84
N GLY A 47 9.35 -2.22 3.36
CA GLY A 47 8.64 -1.17 2.64
C GLY A 47 8.05 -0.05 3.51
N VAL A 48 8.05 -0.17 4.84
CA VAL A 48 7.38 0.80 5.73
C VAL A 48 7.91 2.23 5.57
N PRO A 49 9.23 2.50 5.53
CA PRO A 49 9.74 3.87 5.39
C PRO A 49 9.32 4.53 4.07
N GLU A 50 9.37 3.78 2.96
CA GLU A 50 8.93 4.27 1.64
C GLU A 50 7.40 4.46 1.62
N PHE A 51 6.65 3.49 2.14
CA PHE A 51 5.19 3.52 2.21
C PHE A 51 4.70 4.73 2.98
N TYR A 52 5.19 4.92 4.21
CA TYR A 52 4.78 6.03 5.06
C TYR A 52 5.11 7.38 4.43
N THR A 53 6.34 7.55 3.94
CA THR A 53 6.78 8.82 3.34
C THR A 53 6.02 9.14 2.04
N THR A 54 5.71 8.11 1.24
CA THR A 54 4.99 8.28 -0.02
C THR A 54 3.49 8.51 0.22
N ALA A 55 2.88 7.75 1.12
CA ALA A 55 1.47 7.91 1.50
C ALA A 55 1.22 9.32 2.06
N LYS A 56 2.07 9.79 2.98
CA LYS A 56 1.98 11.15 3.57
C LYS A 56 2.23 12.29 2.58
N LYS A 57 2.78 12.01 1.39
CA LYS A 57 2.95 13.02 0.32
C LYS A 57 1.78 13.02 -0.66
N MET A 58 1.09 11.89 -0.81
CA MET A 58 0.02 11.69 -1.80
C MET A 58 -1.38 11.94 -1.22
N GLY A 59 -1.51 11.97 0.10
CA GLY A 59 -2.65 12.44 0.88
C GLY A 59 -2.15 13.12 2.16
#